data_AF-A0A7C3QDB9-F1
#
_entry.id   AF-A0A7C3QDB9-F1
#
_cell.length_a   1.000
_cell.length_b   1.000
_cell.length_c   1.000
_cell.angle_alpha   90.00
_cell.angle_beta   90.00
_cell.angle_gamma   90.00
#
_symmetry.space_group_name_H-M   'P 1'
#
loop_
_entity.id
_entity.type
_entity.pdbx_description
1 polymer ?
#
loop_
_entity_poly.entity_id
_entity_poly.type
_entity_poly.pdbx_seq_one_letter_code
_entity_poly.pdbx_strand_id
1 'polypeptide(L)' 'MLKVKVLINKLLIMLIKGYQNYLSPFLAPSCRFVPTCSSYAIEALKKYGVLKGLRLAVLRLCKCHPFHPGGVDPVR' A
#
# COMPACT_ATOMS: atom_id res chain seq x y z
N MET A 1 -16.94 7.22 -16.99
CA MET A 1 -16.04 7.64 -15.89
C MET A 1 -15.76 6.54 -14.83
N LEU A 2 -16.76 5.79 -14.35
CA LEU A 2 -16.53 4.73 -13.33
C LEU A 2 -15.61 3.57 -13.80
N LYS A 3 -15.76 3.10 -15.06
CA LYS A 3 -14.94 2.00 -15.61
C LYS A 3 -13.43 2.31 -15.59
N VAL A 4 -13.05 3.55 -15.91
CA VAL A 4 -11.64 3.99 -15.93
C VAL A 4 -11.06 4.05 -14.51
N LYS A 5 -11.81 4.57 -13.53
CA LYS A 5 -11.38 4.59 -12.12
C LYS A 5 -11.14 3.17 -11.60
N VAL A 6 -12.01 2.22 -11.93
CA VAL A 6 -11.87 0.81 -11.54
C VAL A 6 -10.68 0.15 -12.23
N LEU A 7 -10.45 0.44 -13.52
CA LEU A 7 -9.32 -0.10 -14.27
C LEU A 7 -7.98 0.35 -13.69
N ILE A 8 -7.82 1.65 -13.44
CA ILE A 8 -6.58 2.22 -12.84
C ILE A 8 -6.33 1.63 -11.46
N ASN A 9 -7.38 1.46 -10.65
CA ASN A 9 -7.25 0.87 -9.32
C ASN A 9 -6.76 -0.58 -9.37
N LYS A 10 -7.32 -1.37 -10.29
CA LYS A 10 -6.87 -2.77 -10.51
C LYS A 10 -5.44 -2.83 -11.01
N LEU A 11 -5.05 -1.92 -11.90
CA LEU A 11 -3.70 -1.86 -12.47
C LEU A 11 -2.67 -1.52 -11.39
N LEU A 12 -2.95 -0.53 -10.54
CA LEU A 12 -2.11 -0.19 -9.39
C LEU A 12 -2.00 -1.34 -8.38
N ILE A 13 -3.12 -2.00 -8.05
CA ILE A 13 -3.10 -3.17 -7.17
C ILE A 13 -2.27 -4.31 -7.78
N MET A 14 -2.37 -4.52 -9.09
CA MET A 14 -1.58 -5.53 -9.81
C MET A 14 -0.08 -5.20 -9.76
N LEU A 15 0.30 -3.94 -9.92
CA LEU A 15 1.69 -3.50 -9.78
C LEU A 15 2.23 -3.73 -8.36
N ILE A 16 1.44 -3.39 -7.32
CA ILE A 16 1.84 -3.62 -5.93
C ILE A 16 1.96 -5.11 -5.63
N LYS A 17 1.06 -5.94 -6.16
CA LYS A 17 1.16 -7.41 -6.04
C LYS A 17 2.36 -7.98 -6.80
N GLY A 18 2.67 -7.44 -7.97
CA GLY A 18 3.90 -7.77 -8.70
C GLY A 18 5.13 -7.46 -7.86
N TYR A 19 5.18 -6.26 -7.26
CA TYR A 19 6.23 -5.91 -6.31
C TYR A 19 6.31 -6.89 -5.13
N GLN A 20 5.17 -7.26 -4.52
CA GLN A 20 5.13 -8.24 -3.42
C GLN A 20 5.65 -9.62 -3.83
N ASN A 21 5.33 -10.10 -5.02
CA ASN A 21 5.67 -11.45 -5.45
C ASN A 21 7.10 -11.56 -6.02
N TYR A 22 7.57 -10.52 -6.70
CA TYR A 22 8.86 -10.56 -7.41
C TYR A 22 10.00 -9.86 -6.67
N LEU A 23 9.73 -8.75 -5.96
CA LEU A 23 10.76 -8.00 -5.26
C LEU A 23 10.79 -8.32 -3.76
N SER A 24 9.63 -8.37 -3.09
CA SER A 24 9.58 -8.60 -1.64
C SER A 24 10.30 -9.85 -1.12
N PRO A 25 10.34 -11.02 -1.80
CA PRO A 25 11.08 -12.18 -1.29
C PRO A 25 12.60 -11.97 -1.25
N PHE A 26 13.13 -11.01 -2.03
CA PHE A 26 14.55 -10.67 -2.03
C PHE A 26 14.89 -9.54 -1.05
N LEU A 27 13.89 -8.88 -0.47
CA LEU A 27 14.08 -7.82 0.52
C LEU A 27 13.78 -8.35 1.92
N ALA A 28 14.65 -8.03 2.89
CA ALA A 28 14.37 -8.29 4.29
C ALA A 28 13.07 -7.59 4.73
N PRO A 29 12.30 -8.16 5.67
CA PRO A 29 11.09 -7.53 6.19
C PRO A 29 11.44 -6.24 6.91
N SER A 30 11.36 -5.11 6.20
CA SER A 30 11.72 -3.78 6.68
C SER A 30 10.51 -2.97 7.16
N CYS A 31 9.31 -3.43 6.83
CA CYS A 31 8.09 -2.73 7.14
C CYS A 31 7.76 -2.83 8.63
N ARG A 32 7.64 -1.67 9.29
CA ARG A 32 7.41 -1.57 10.75
C ARG A 32 5.95 -1.60 11.16
N PHE A 33 5.07 -1.64 10.17
CA PHE A 33 3.63 -1.50 10.34
C PHE A 33 2.90 -2.79 10.00
N VAL A 34 1.81 -3.05 10.72
CA VAL A 34 0.90 -4.17 10.48
C VAL A 34 -0.51 -3.62 10.22
N PRO A 35 -1.15 -3.94 9.08
CA PRO A 35 -0.58 -4.62 7.91
C PRO A 35 0.57 -3.82 7.28
N THR A 36 1.40 -4.49 6.47
CA THR A 36 2.56 -3.88 5.80
C THR A 36 2.15 -2.71 4.90
N CYS A 37 3.06 -1.78 4.60
CA CYS A 37 2.78 -0.61 3.76
C CYS A 37 2.19 -0.98 2.39
N SER A 38 2.64 -2.09 1.78
CA SER A 38 2.11 -2.57 0.51
C SER A 38 0.69 -3.16 0.65
N SER A 39 0.42 -3.92 1.70
CA SER A 39 -0.93 -4.42 1.99
C SER A 39 -1.90 -3.28 2.36
N TYR A 40 -1.44 -2.32 3.15
CA TYR A 40 -2.17 -1.08 3.48
C TYR A 40 -2.49 -0.30 2.21
N ALA A 41 -1.54 -0.17 1.28
CA ALA A 41 -1.77 0.50 0.00
C ALA A 41 -2.86 -0.18 -0.82
N ILE A 42 -2.87 -1.52 -0.89
CA ILE A 42 -3.91 -2.28 -1.59
C ILE A 42 -5.28 -2.06 -0.94
N GLU A 43 -5.39 -2.11 0.39
CA GLU A 43 -6.65 -1.85 1.11
C GLU A 43 -7.13 -0.42 0.91
N ALA A 44 -6.23 0.57 1.01
CA ALA A 44 -6.57 1.98 0.86
C ALA A 44 -7.06 2.28 -0.57
N LEU A 45 -6.41 1.69 -1.58
CA LEU A 45 -6.85 1.76 -2.98
C LEU A 45 -8.24 1.12 -3.15
N LYS A 46 -8.48 -0.07 -2.58
CA LYS A 46 -9.79 -0.74 -2.66
C LYS A 46 -10.92 0.07 -2.00
N LYS A 47 -10.67 0.63 -0.82
CA LYS A 47 -11.69 1.31 0.00
C LYS A 47 -11.96 2.75 -0.44
N TYR A 48 -10.92 3.49 -0.82
CA TYR A 48 -11.02 4.93 -1.08
C TYR A 48 -10.78 5.32 -2.54
N GLY A 49 -10.42 4.37 -3.40
CA GLY A 49 -10.03 4.62 -4.78
C GLY A 49 -8.63 5.23 -4.90
N VAL A 50 -8.24 5.55 -6.13
CA VAL A 50 -6.85 5.89 -6.48
C VAL A 50 -6.31 7.12 -5.74
N LEU A 51 -7.03 8.24 -5.77
CA LEU A 51 -6.54 9.51 -5.21
C LEU A 51 -6.30 9.43 -3.70
N LYS A 52 -7.35 9.07 -2.94
CA LYS A 52 -7.26 9.00 -1.48
C LYS A 52 -6.47 7.77 -1.02
N GLY A 53 -6.56 6.65 -1.74
CA GLY A 53 -5.76 5.45 -1.49
C GLY A 53 -4.26 5.70 -1.63
N LEU A 54 -3.83 6.35 -2.72
CA LEU A 54 -2.42 6.73 -2.91
C LEU A 54 -1.94 7.71 -1.84
N ARG A 55 -2.73 8.74 -1.50
CA ARG A 55 -2.36 9.69 -0.45
C ARG A 55 -2.11 8.99 0.89
N LEU A 56 -2.99 8.07 1.29
CA LEU A 56 -2.83 7.29 2.52
C LEU A 56 -1.62 6.35 2.45
N ALA A 57 -1.42 5.67 1.32
CA ALA A 57 -0.28 4.79 1.09
C ALA A 57 1.07 5.53 1.17
N VAL A 58 1.18 6.68 0.52
CA VAL A 58 2.40 7.52 0.54
C VAL A 58 2.67 8.03 1.94
N LEU A 59 1.66 8.56 2.64
CA LEU A 59 1.81 9.01 4.02
C LEU A 59 2.32 7.88 4.93
N ARG A 60 1.79 6.67 4.75
CA ARG A 60 2.21 5.48 5.50
C ARG A 60 3.66 5.10 5.19
N LEU A 61 4.05 5.17 3.92
CA LEU A 61 5.42 4.88 3.50
C LEU A 61 6.41 5.90 4.08
N CYS A 62 6.07 7.19 4.08
CA CYS A 62 6.89 8.23 4.71
C CYS A 62 7.07 8.02 6.22
N LYS A 63 6.06 7.48 6.90
CA LYS A 63 6.15 7.10 8.32
C LYS A 63 6.95 5.82 8.56
N CYS A 64 7.18 5.00 7.54
CA CYS A 64 7.86 3.72 7.66
C CYS A 64 9.39 3.89 7.66
N HIS A 65 9.92 4.64 8.61
CA HIS A 65 11.35 4.88 8.80
C HIS A 65 11.84 4.28 10.13
N PRO A 66 13.16 4.03 10.30
CA PRO A 66 13.68 3.33 11.45
C PRO A 66 13.47 3.98 12.82
N PHE A 67 13.17 5.28 12.82
CA PHE A 67 12.90 6.07 14.02
C PHE A 67 11.41 6.15 14.37
N HIS A 68 10.53 5.52 13.58
CA HIS A 68 9.12 5.42 13.93
C HIS A 68 8.89 4.11 14.71
N PRO A 69 8.12 4.12 15.81
CA PRO A 69 7.83 2.91 16.60
C PRO A 69 7.05 1.83 15.84
N GLY A 70 6.57 2.12 14.62
CA GLY A 70 5.71 1.20 13.88
C GLY A 70 4.38 0.92 14.58
N GLY A 71 3.80 -0.26 14.33
CA GLY A 71 2.63 -0.77 15.06
C GLY A 71 1.45 -1.18 14.18
N VAL A 72 0.34 -1.55 14.84
CA VAL A 72 -0.90 -1.95 14.17
C VAL A 72 -1.69 -0.70 13.77
N ASP A 73 -1.77 -0.41 12.47
CA ASP A 73 -2.65 0.64 11.96
C ASP A 73 -3.27 0.21 10.61
N PRO A 74 -4.48 -0.39 10.67
CA PRO A 74 -5.24 -0.85 9.52
C PRO A 74 -5.97 0.30 8.81
N VAL A 75 -6.37 0.09 7.56
CA VAL A 75 -7.13 1.08 6.80
C VAL A 75 -8.54 1.24 7.37
N ARG A 76 -8.74 2.33 8.14
CA ARG A 76 -10.05 2.73 8.69
C ARG A 76 -10.99 3.24 7.63
#